data_AF-K1SBL1-F1
#
_entry.id   AF-K1SBL1-F1
#
_cell.length_a   1.000
_cell.length_b   1.000
_cell.length_c   1.000
_cell.angle_alpha   90.00
_cell.angle_beta   90.00
_cell.angle_gamma   90.00
#
_symmetry.space_group_name_H-M   'P 1'
#
loop_
_entity.id
_entity.type
_entity.pdbx_description
1 polymer ?
#
loop_
_entity_poly.entity_id
_entity_poly.type
_entity_poly.pdbx_seq_one_letter_code
_entity_poly.pdbx_strand_id
1 'polypeptide(L)'
;DYKLFDDSKMSNEAKANGYKPYDLLFMGDNGSNGASCEALLPLMQDGEKTQGWGGSMFYVAALWDATMQTVTGKDAATTANTWSGMRVRPQFVEKFFTDPKVVVNKSASEIRAMNVDDRAILWGKGNSDGDRTLEIGANDKFVKGIATPKWNNNYSNGGTPHDSYNVDIDFFLFRVAEAYLNAAEAEMHIN
;
A
#
# COMPACT_ATOMS: atom_id res chain seq x y z
N ASP A 1 18.19 -11.07 -16.95
CA ASP A 1 18.30 -10.64 -15.54
C ASP A 1 16.92 -10.39 -14.96
N TYR A 2 16.52 -11.12 -13.91
CA TYR A 2 15.27 -10.85 -13.18
C TYR A 2 15.50 -9.65 -12.25
N LYS A 3 15.25 -8.43 -12.74
CA LYS A 3 15.54 -7.19 -12.00
C LYS A 3 14.28 -6.70 -11.28
N LEU A 4 14.44 -6.25 -10.03
CA LEU A 4 13.40 -5.55 -9.27
C LEU A 4 12.96 -4.26 -9.98
N PHE A 5 11.74 -3.79 -9.72
CA PHE A 5 11.33 -2.46 -10.17
C PHE A 5 12.01 -1.38 -9.32
N ASP A 6 12.72 -0.45 -9.97
CA ASP A 6 13.55 0.56 -9.32
C ASP A 6 13.36 1.94 -9.97
N ASP A 7 14.00 2.98 -9.41
CA ASP A 7 13.87 4.36 -9.87
C ASP A 7 14.22 4.55 -11.35
N SER A 8 15.07 3.70 -11.93
CA SER A 8 15.43 3.80 -13.35
C SER A 8 14.31 3.37 -14.29
N LYS A 9 13.35 2.58 -13.79
CA LYS A 9 12.21 2.05 -14.54
C LYS A 9 10.93 2.87 -14.36
N MET A 10 10.91 3.80 -13.41
CA MET A 10 9.78 4.71 -13.19
C MET A 10 9.69 5.79 -14.28
N SER A 11 8.45 6.12 -14.69
CA SER A 11 8.17 7.27 -15.55
C SER A 11 8.53 8.60 -14.87
N ASN A 12 8.78 9.64 -15.68
CA ASN A 12 9.08 10.97 -15.15
C ASN A 12 7.86 11.57 -14.44
N GLU A 13 6.66 11.30 -14.94
CA GLU A 13 5.39 11.73 -14.38
C GLU A 13 5.18 11.13 -12.97
N ALA A 14 5.42 9.82 -12.79
CA ALA A 14 5.30 9.18 -11.49
C ALA A 14 6.29 9.76 -10.47
N LYS A 15 7.53 10.06 -10.90
CA LYS A 15 8.54 10.73 -10.06
C LYS A 15 8.11 12.15 -9.69
N ALA A 16 7.60 12.92 -10.65
CA ALA A 16 7.12 14.28 -10.42
C ALA A 16 5.92 14.32 -9.46
N ASN A 17 5.09 13.28 -9.48
CA ASN A 17 3.98 13.08 -8.54
C ASN A 17 4.42 12.64 -7.14
N GLY A 18 5.73 12.44 -6.91
CA GLY A 18 6.30 12.14 -5.60
C GLY A 18 6.26 10.65 -5.20
N TYR A 19 5.96 9.76 -6.14
CA TYR A 19 5.98 8.31 -5.87
C TYR A 19 7.40 7.73 -5.87
N LYS A 20 7.55 6.59 -5.18
CA LYS A 20 8.73 5.73 -5.20
C LYS A 20 8.41 4.39 -5.88
N PRO A 21 9.41 3.60 -6.30
CA PRO A 21 9.18 2.38 -7.07
C PRO A 21 8.25 1.40 -6.35
N TYR A 22 8.42 1.26 -5.03
CA TYR A 22 7.60 0.37 -4.22
C TYR A 22 6.12 0.77 -4.20
N ASP A 23 5.79 2.06 -4.31
CA ASP A 23 4.41 2.54 -4.29
C ASP A 23 3.66 2.02 -5.53
N LEU A 24 4.30 2.10 -6.70
CA LEU A 24 3.71 1.75 -8.01
C LEU A 24 3.30 0.28 -8.15
N LEU A 25 3.86 -0.62 -7.33
CA LEU A 25 3.49 -2.04 -7.30
C LEU A 25 2.06 -2.28 -6.80
N PHE A 26 1.46 -1.32 -6.08
CA PHE A 26 0.17 -1.48 -5.37
C PHE A 26 -0.85 -0.40 -5.75
N MET A 27 -0.66 0.22 -6.92
CA MET A 27 -1.49 1.29 -7.48
C MET A 27 -2.42 0.78 -8.57
N GLY A 28 -3.47 1.55 -8.90
CA GLY A 28 -4.49 1.14 -9.88
C GLY A 28 -3.95 0.91 -11.29
N ASP A 29 -2.79 1.48 -11.62
CA ASP A 29 -2.12 1.30 -12.91
C ASP A 29 -0.91 0.36 -12.83
N ASN A 30 -0.75 -0.47 -11.79
CA ASN A 30 0.43 -1.34 -11.63
C ASN A 30 0.65 -2.33 -12.80
N GLY A 31 -0.41 -2.74 -13.50
CA GLY A 31 -0.33 -3.54 -14.72
C GLY A 31 0.28 -2.80 -15.92
N SER A 32 0.27 -1.46 -15.93
CA SER A 32 0.66 -0.62 -17.08
C SER A 32 1.70 0.48 -16.79
N ASN A 33 2.01 0.76 -15.52
CA ASN A 33 2.97 1.79 -15.09
C ASN A 33 4.44 1.34 -15.13
N GLY A 34 4.70 0.12 -15.63
CA GLY A 34 6.02 -0.50 -15.72
C GLY A 34 6.37 -1.43 -14.55
N ALA A 35 5.67 -1.33 -13.41
CA ALA A 35 5.91 -2.19 -12.24
C ALA A 35 5.58 -3.67 -12.49
N SER A 36 4.76 -3.96 -13.51
CA SER A 36 4.46 -5.32 -13.97
C SER A 36 5.70 -6.11 -14.41
N CYS A 37 6.86 -5.47 -14.62
CA CYS A 37 8.11 -6.20 -14.83
C CYS A 37 8.53 -7.06 -13.62
N GLU A 38 7.99 -6.77 -12.43
CA GLU A 38 8.22 -7.55 -11.22
C GLU A 38 7.16 -8.64 -10.99
N ALA A 39 6.07 -8.66 -11.76
CA ALA A 39 4.97 -9.61 -11.62
C ALA A 39 5.27 -10.92 -12.37
N LEU A 40 5.49 -12.01 -11.62
CA LEU A 40 5.65 -13.36 -12.18
C LEU A 40 4.30 -14.05 -12.40
N LEU A 41 3.34 -13.81 -11.50
CA LEU A 41 1.97 -14.28 -11.61
C LEU A 41 1.03 -13.18 -11.10
N PRO A 42 0.48 -12.33 -11.98
CA PRO A 42 -0.55 -11.38 -11.63
C PRO A 42 -1.94 -12.03 -11.64
N LEU A 43 -2.75 -11.78 -10.61
CA LEU A 43 -4.19 -11.95 -10.67
C LEU A 43 -4.77 -10.62 -11.13
N MET A 44 -5.17 -10.57 -12.39
CA MET A 44 -5.63 -9.33 -13.01
C MET A 44 -6.92 -8.85 -12.37
N GLN A 45 -7.02 -7.55 -12.13
CA GLN A 45 -8.23 -6.87 -11.64
C GLN A 45 -8.54 -5.71 -12.57
N ASP A 46 -9.82 -5.41 -12.75
CA ASP A 46 -10.26 -4.29 -13.59
C ASP A 46 -11.62 -3.82 -13.08
N GLY A 47 -11.76 -2.53 -12.84
CA GLY A 47 -12.94 -1.90 -12.27
C GLY A 47 -14.19 -2.06 -13.14
N GLU A 48 -14.02 -2.25 -14.45
CA GLU A 48 -15.12 -2.44 -15.40
C GLU A 48 -15.34 -3.93 -15.74
N LYS A 49 -14.26 -4.71 -15.86
CA LYS A 49 -14.31 -6.06 -16.48
C LYS A 49 -14.12 -7.21 -15.49
N THR A 50 -13.09 -7.13 -14.64
CA THR A 50 -12.71 -8.21 -13.71
C THR A 50 -12.97 -7.76 -12.29
N GLN A 51 -14.26 -7.55 -12.01
CA GLN A 51 -14.73 -7.06 -10.72
C GLN A 51 -14.74 -8.18 -9.67
N GLY A 52 -14.47 -7.80 -8.42
CA GLY A 52 -14.57 -8.72 -7.29
C GLY A 52 -14.18 -8.08 -5.97
N TRP A 53 -14.91 -8.43 -4.91
CA TRP A 53 -14.66 -7.90 -3.56
C TRP A 53 -13.55 -8.63 -2.81
N GLY A 54 -13.23 -9.87 -3.21
CA GLY A 54 -12.20 -10.69 -2.57
C GLY A 54 -10.80 -10.54 -3.16
N GLY A 55 -10.65 -9.76 -4.23
CA GLY A 55 -9.35 -9.45 -4.86
C GLY A 55 -8.71 -8.20 -4.25
N SER A 56 -8.04 -7.40 -5.07
CA SER A 56 -7.33 -6.19 -4.58
C SER A 56 -8.26 -5.18 -3.92
N MET A 57 -9.54 -5.19 -4.28
CA MET A 57 -10.59 -4.41 -3.63
C MET A 57 -10.59 -4.60 -2.12
N PHE A 58 -10.47 -5.85 -1.65
CA PHE A 58 -10.51 -6.18 -0.23
C PHE A 58 -9.47 -5.37 0.56
N TYR A 59 -8.26 -5.23 0.01
CA TYR A 59 -7.19 -4.50 0.68
C TYR A 59 -7.47 -3.01 0.78
N VAL A 60 -8.06 -2.39 -0.24
CA VAL A 60 -8.45 -0.98 -0.15
C VAL A 60 -9.63 -0.83 0.82
N ALA A 61 -10.69 -1.60 0.60
CA ALA A 61 -11.93 -1.43 1.36
C ALA A 61 -11.76 -1.71 2.86
N ALA A 62 -10.97 -2.73 3.23
CA ALA A 62 -10.79 -3.13 4.63
C ALA A 62 -9.71 -2.35 5.37
N LEU A 63 -8.68 -1.80 4.69
CA LEU A 63 -7.53 -1.14 5.34
C LEU A 63 -7.61 0.40 5.33
N TRP A 64 -8.72 0.95 4.81
CA TRP A 64 -8.94 2.40 4.71
C TRP A 64 -10.15 2.87 5.50
N ASP A 65 -10.15 4.17 5.78
CA ASP A 65 -11.35 4.98 5.98
C ASP A 65 -11.28 6.23 5.10
N ALA A 66 -12.39 6.96 4.97
CA ALA A 66 -12.51 8.12 4.08
C ALA A 66 -11.64 9.33 4.45
N THR A 67 -11.04 9.35 5.65
CA THR A 67 -10.16 10.44 6.11
C THR A 67 -8.69 10.18 5.84
N MET A 68 -8.34 8.96 5.44
CA MET A 68 -6.97 8.55 5.17
C MET A 68 -6.46 9.10 3.83
N GLN A 69 -5.15 9.28 3.74
CA GLN A 69 -4.48 9.68 2.50
C GLN A 69 -3.23 8.83 2.24
N THR A 70 -2.87 8.70 0.97
CA THR A 70 -1.63 8.09 0.50
C THR A 70 -0.40 8.88 0.97
N VAL A 71 0.81 8.34 0.75
CA VAL A 71 2.08 9.05 0.97
C VAL A 71 2.21 10.33 0.15
N THR A 72 1.46 10.45 -0.95
CA THR A 72 1.39 11.64 -1.83
C THR A 72 0.18 12.53 -1.56
N GLY A 73 -0.59 12.27 -0.50
CA GLY A 73 -1.73 13.11 -0.10
C GLY A 73 -3.00 12.92 -0.93
N LYS A 74 -3.16 11.77 -1.61
CA LYS A 74 -4.38 11.40 -2.36
C LYS A 74 -5.32 10.56 -1.50
N ASP A 75 -6.60 10.53 -1.83
CA ASP A 75 -7.53 9.55 -1.25
C ASP A 75 -7.28 8.15 -1.86
N ALA A 76 -8.18 7.20 -1.61
CA ALA A 76 -8.06 5.83 -2.13
C ALA A 76 -8.36 5.70 -3.63
N ALA A 77 -8.87 6.74 -4.30
CA ALA A 77 -9.43 6.73 -5.66
C ALA A 77 -10.51 5.66 -5.90
N THR A 78 -11.28 5.37 -4.85
CA THR A 78 -12.49 4.53 -4.89
C THR A 78 -13.42 4.90 -3.75
N THR A 79 -14.72 4.74 -3.97
CA THR A 79 -15.78 4.90 -2.96
C THR A 79 -15.93 3.69 -2.03
N ALA A 80 -15.29 2.56 -2.32
CA ALA A 80 -15.36 1.33 -1.52
C ALA A 80 -14.48 1.36 -0.24
N ASN A 81 -13.79 2.47 0.03
CA ASN A 81 -12.81 2.64 1.12
C ASN A 81 -13.43 2.81 2.53
N THR A 82 -14.57 2.17 2.79
CA THR A 82 -15.38 2.40 4.00
C THR A 82 -15.71 1.13 4.80
N TRP A 83 -15.23 -0.06 4.39
CA TRP A 83 -15.43 -1.27 5.20
C TRP A 83 -14.63 -1.21 6.49
N SER A 84 -13.43 -0.61 6.44
CA SER A 84 -12.69 -0.14 7.62
C SER A 84 -12.59 -1.20 8.73
N GLY A 85 -12.13 -2.40 8.38
CA GLY A 85 -12.08 -3.54 9.31
C GLY A 85 -10.68 -3.80 9.87
N MET A 86 -9.66 -3.72 9.02
CA MET A 86 -8.33 -4.27 9.29
C MET A 86 -7.33 -3.19 9.68
N ARG A 87 -6.61 -3.43 10.77
CA ARG A 87 -5.48 -2.61 11.22
C ARG A 87 -4.21 -3.45 11.27
N VAL A 88 -3.06 -2.81 11.18
CA VAL A 88 -1.79 -3.48 11.41
C VAL A 88 -1.57 -3.67 12.91
N ARG A 89 -0.92 -4.77 13.28
CA ARG A 89 -0.51 -4.99 14.67
C ARG A 89 0.77 -4.19 14.98
N PRO A 90 1.01 -3.84 16.26
CA PRO A 90 2.25 -3.19 16.68
C PRO A 90 3.53 -3.88 16.15
N GLN A 91 3.55 -5.21 16.15
CA GLN A 91 4.71 -6.00 15.69
C GLN A 91 5.01 -5.83 14.20
N PHE A 92 4.03 -5.38 13.40
CA PHE A 92 4.27 -4.99 12.02
C PHE A 92 4.98 -3.63 11.95
N VAL A 93 4.58 -2.66 12.79
CA VAL A 93 5.22 -1.34 12.88
C VAL A 93 6.66 -1.46 13.36
N GLU A 94 6.93 -2.38 14.29
CA GLU A 94 8.28 -2.70 14.80
C GLU A 94 9.25 -3.20 13.72
N LYS A 95 8.76 -3.65 12.56
CA LYS A 95 9.64 -4.02 11.43
C LYS A 95 10.29 -2.82 10.77
N PHE A 96 9.74 -1.62 10.97
CA PHE A 96 10.24 -0.38 10.39
C PHE A 96 10.83 0.56 11.43
N PHE A 97 10.34 0.55 12.66
CA PHE A 97 10.72 1.51 13.69
C PHE A 97 11.10 0.81 14.99
N THR A 98 12.24 1.19 15.57
CA THR A 98 12.64 0.73 16.92
C THR A 98 11.66 1.21 17.99
N ASP A 99 11.18 2.46 17.90
CA ASP A 99 10.03 2.94 18.67
C ASP A 99 8.79 3.02 17.78
N PRO A 100 7.88 2.03 17.84
CA PRO A 100 6.69 2.01 17.00
C PRO A 100 5.68 3.10 17.35
N LYS A 101 5.78 3.79 18.50
CA LYS A 101 4.86 4.90 18.84
C LYS A 101 5.07 6.11 17.97
N VAL A 102 6.22 6.21 17.29
CA VAL A 102 6.55 7.35 16.43
C VAL A 102 5.55 7.58 15.30
N VAL A 103 4.81 6.54 14.87
CA VAL A 103 3.81 6.67 13.80
C VAL A 103 2.47 7.23 14.28
N VAL A 104 2.22 7.24 15.59
CA VAL A 104 0.96 7.75 16.16
C VAL A 104 0.82 9.24 15.86
N ASN A 105 -0.38 9.66 15.48
CA ASN A 105 -0.73 11.01 15.05
C ASN A 105 0.00 11.51 13.80
N LYS A 106 0.60 10.61 12.99
CA LYS A 106 1.25 10.97 11.72
C LYS A 106 0.48 10.47 10.50
N SER A 107 0.41 11.29 9.46
CA SER A 107 -0.06 10.88 8.13
C SER A 107 0.98 9.98 7.45
N ALA A 108 0.57 9.31 6.38
CA ALA A 108 1.50 8.53 5.55
C ALA A 108 2.63 9.39 4.97
N SER A 109 2.33 10.63 4.56
CA SER A 109 3.34 11.59 4.09
C SER A 109 4.34 12.00 5.17
N GLU A 110 3.88 12.25 6.40
CA GLU A 110 4.76 12.59 7.54
C GLU A 110 5.65 11.40 7.93
N ILE A 111 5.13 10.16 7.87
CA ILE A 111 5.91 8.94 8.11
C ILE A 111 6.93 8.72 6.99
N ARG A 112 6.55 8.92 5.72
CA ARG A 112 7.49 8.85 4.58
C ARG A 112 8.60 9.87 4.70
N ALA A 113 8.31 11.09 5.15
CA ALA A 113 9.30 12.14 5.36
C ALA A 113 10.35 11.81 6.44
N MET A 114 10.12 10.80 7.28
CA MET A 114 11.13 10.28 8.20
C MET A 114 12.26 9.53 7.49
N ASN A 115 12.08 9.18 6.22
CA ASN A 115 13.09 8.57 5.36
C ASN A 115 13.73 7.30 5.94
N VAL A 116 12.92 6.43 6.54
CA VAL A 116 13.36 5.18 7.18
C VAL A 116 13.35 4.02 6.17
N ASP A 117 12.20 3.78 5.53
CA ASP A 117 12.03 2.74 4.52
C ASP A 117 10.81 3.10 3.66
N ASP A 118 10.93 3.07 2.34
CA ASP A 118 9.81 3.38 1.44
C ASP A 118 8.62 2.41 1.61
N ARG A 119 8.87 1.20 2.13
CA ARG A 119 7.85 0.18 2.42
C ARG A 119 7.04 0.50 3.68
N ALA A 120 7.48 1.46 4.51
CA ALA A 120 6.80 1.89 5.73
C ALA A 120 5.56 2.77 5.42
N ILE A 121 4.61 2.24 4.66
CA ILE A 121 3.37 2.93 4.28
C ILE A 121 2.33 2.69 5.37
N LEU A 122 2.26 3.61 6.32
CA LEU A 122 1.43 3.52 7.52
C LEU A 122 0.57 4.78 7.70
N TRP A 123 -0.49 4.68 8.49
CA TRP A 123 -1.34 5.82 8.83
C TRP A 123 -1.70 5.79 10.33
N GLY A 124 -1.28 6.84 11.03
CA GLY A 124 -1.49 7.01 12.47
C GLY A 124 -2.32 8.24 12.84
N LYS A 125 -2.84 9.02 11.88
CA LYS A 125 -3.76 10.13 12.19
C LYS A 125 -5.15 9.63 12.55
N GLY A 126 -5.68 10.17 13.65
CA GLY A 126 -7.06 9.99 14.08
C GLY A 126 -8.05 10.72 13.17
N ASN A 127 -9.33 10.63 13.54
CA ASN A 127 -10.43 11.32 12.88
C ASN A 127 -11.48 11.75 13.92
N SER A 128 -12.70 12.04 13.48
CA SER A 128 -13.80 12.46 14.35
C SER A 128 -14.25 11.39 15.36
N ASP A 129 -13.93 10.10 15.14
CA ASP A 129 -14.12 9.02 16.11
C ASP A 129 -12.97 8.91 17.14
N GLY A 130 -11.94 9.76 17.04
CA GLY A 130 -10.87 9.91 18.02
C GLY A 130 -9.47 9.61 17.46
N ASP A 131 -8.49 9.51 18.37
CA ASP A 131 -7.09 9.27 18.01
C ASP A 131 -6.80 7.80 17.68
N ARG A 132 -5.81 7.58 16.80
CA ARG A 132 -5.26 6.24 16.59
C ARG A 132 -4.30 5.87 17.70
N THR A 133 -4.32 4.58 18.04
CA THR A 133 -3.46 3.98 19.04
C THR A 133 -2.55 2.94 18.38
N LEU A 134 -1.39 2.67 18.98
CA LEU A 134 -0.51 1.61 18.50
C LEU A 134 -1.14 0.23 18.72
N GLU A 135 -1.63 0.00 19.92
CA GLU A 135 -2.44 -1.18 20.26
C GLU A 135 -3.91 -0.94 19.89
N ILE A 136 -4.61 -2.00 19.48
CA ILE A 136 -6.04 -1.91 19.16
C ILE A 136 -6.88 -1.58 20.41
N GLY A 137 -6.61 -2.21 21.55
CA GLY A 137 -7.47 -2.08 22.72
C GLY A 137 -8.88 -2.60 22.47
N ALA A 138 -9.91 -1.79 22.77
CA ALA A 138 -11.30 -2.12 22.48
C ALA A 138 -11.56 -2.11 20.96
N ASN A 139 -12.16 -3.18 20.45
CA ASN A 139 -12.42 -3.33 19.02
C ASN A 139 -13.82 -2.81 18.62
N ASP A 140 -14.10 -1.54 18.94
CA ASP A 140 -15.39 -0.89 18.70
C ASP A 140 -15.37 0.08 17.49
N LYS A 141 -14.18 0.57 17.12
CA LYS A 141 -13.97 1.54 16.04
C LYS A 141 -12.70 1.24 15.25
N PHE A 142 -12.74 1.45 13.94
CA PHE A 142 -11.58 1.27 13.05
C PHE A 142 -10.38 2.14 13.42
N VAL A 143 -10.65 3.36 13.90
CA VAL A 143 -9.61 4.32 14.30
C VAL A 143 -8.72 3.77 15.44
N LYS A 144 -9.17 2.76 16.19
CA LYS A 144 -8.37 2.12 17.25
C LYS A 144 -7.31 1.19 16.66
N GLY A 145 -6.18 1.73 16.24
CA GLY A 145 -5.07 0.97 15.65
C GLY A 145 -4.41 1.72 14.51
N ILE A 146 -3.18 1.34 14.17
CA ILE A 146 -2.49 1.86 12.98
C ILE A 146 -3.08 1.20 11.73
N ALA A 147 -3.31 1.98 10.68
CA ALA A 147 -3.78 1.50 9.38
C ALA A 147 -2.67 1.60 8.32
N THR A 148 -2.95 1.15 7.10
CA THR A 148 -1.99 1.23 5.99
C THR A 148 -2.67 1.62 4.68
N PRO A 149 -2.29 2.75 4.06
CA PRO A 149 -2.77 3.15 2.74
C PRO A 149 -1.95 2.53 1.59
N LYS A 150 -1.32 1.36 1.81
CA LYS A 150 -0.43 0.72 0.84
C LYS A 150 -1.11 0.46 -0.50
N TRP A 151 -2.30 -0.14 -0.47
CA TRP A 151 -3.10 -0.41 -1.66
C TRP A 151 -4.02 0.78 -1.90
N ASN A 152 -4.02 1.31 -3.12
CA ASN A 152 -4.91 2.40 -3.51
C ASN A 152 -5.14 2.39 -5.02
N ASN A 153 -6.27 2.90 -5.47
CA ASN A 153 -6.68 2.81 -6.86
C ASN A 153 -6.17 3.99 -7.70
N ASN A 154 -5.32 4.87 -7.16
CA ASN A 154 -4.82 6.00 -7.95
C ASN A 154 -3.90 5.49 -9.06
N TYR A 155 -3.90 6.17 -10.20
CA TYR A 155 -2.91 5.92 -11.24
C TYR A 155 -1.69 6.81 -11.00
N SER A 156 -0.50 6.24 -11.14
CA SER A 156 0.79 6.90 -10.92
C SER A 156 1.01 8.12 -11.80
N ASN A 157 0.38 8.15 -12.98
CA ASN A 157 0.41 9.25 -13.94
C ASN A 157 -0.73 10.28 -13.74
N GLY A 158 -1.60 10.10 -12.75
CA GLY A 158 -2.76 10.97 -12.52
C GLY A 158 -3.97 10.70 -13.42
N GLY A 159 -3.97 9.59 -14.17
CA GLY A 159 -5.13 9.12 -14.91
C GLY A 159 -6.29 8.68 -13.99
N THR A 160 -7.41 8.35 -14.62
CA THR A 160 -8.64 7.96 -13.93
C THR A 160 -8.81 6.43 -13.96
N PRO A 161 -9.14 5.80 -12.83
CA PRO A 161 -9.54 4.40 -12.80
C PRO A 161 -10.77 4.11 -13.67
N HIS A 162 -10.93 2.88 -14.12
CA HIS A 162 -12.02 2.49 -15.02
C HIS A 162 -13.40 2.53 -14.34
N ASP A 163 -13.46 2.38 -13.02
CA ASP A 163 -14.68 2.52 -12.23
C ASP A 163 -14.44 3.30 -10.94
N SER A 164 -15.51 3.91 -10.41
CA SER A 164 -15.47 4.71 -9.17
C SER A 164 -15.64 3.88 -7.90
N TYR A 165 -16.18 2.66 -8.03
CA TYR A 165 -16.36 1.76 -6.90
C TYR A 165 -15.35 0.62 -6.95
N ASN A 166 -15.26 -0.12 -8.04
CA ASN A 166 -14.32 -1.22 -8.23
C ASN A 166 -12.89 -0.72 -8.54
N VAL A 167 -11.88 -1.56 -8.29
CA VAL A 167 -10.46 -1.18 -8.45
C VAL A 167 -9.79 -1.88 -9.62
N ASP A 168 -8.78 -1.21 -10.19
CA ASP A 168 -7.93 -1.69 -11.29
C ASP A 168 -6.60 -2.30 -10.82
N ILE A 169 -6.37 -2.32 -9.50
CA ILE A 169 -5.10 -2.73 -8.93
C ILE A 169 -4.90 -4.24 -9.14
N ASP A 170 -3.94 -4.66 -9.95
CA ASP A 170 -3.61 -6.09 -10.09
C ASP A 170 -3.02 -6.63 -8.78
N PHE A 171 -3.33 -7.88 -8.45
CA PHE A 171 -2.68 -8.56 -7.33
C PHE A 171 -1.50 -9.38 -7.85
N PHE A 172 -0.28 -8.86 -7.69
CA PHE A 172 0.93 -9.60 -8.03
C PHE A 172 1.20 -10.72 -7.00
N LEU A 173 0.54 -11.87 -7.22
CA LEU A 173 0.60 -13.03 -6.33
C LEU A 173 2.03 -13.55 -6.17
N PHE A 174 2.76 -13.67 -7.27
CA PHE A 174 4.21 -13.93 -7.25
C PHE A 174 4.97 -12.74 -7.82
N ARG A 175 6.05 -12.36 -7.14
CA ARG A 175 6.93 -11.26 -7.55
C ARG A 175 8.39 -11.66 -7.54
N VAL A 176 9.19 -11.02 -8.39
CA VAL A 176 10.66 -11.21 -8.43
C VAL A 176 11.31 -11.01 -7.05
N ALA A 177 10.80 -10.08 -6.22
CA ALA A 177 11.30 -9.88 -4.86
C ALA A 177 11.23 -11.13 -3.96
N GLU A 178 10.27 -12.03 -4.20
CA GLU A 178 10.19 -13.31 -3.47
C GLU A 178 11.41 -14.19 -3.78
N ALA A 179 11.79 -14.29 -5.05
CA ALA A 179 12.97 -15.06 -5.45
C ALA A 179 14.27 -14.53 -4.81
N TYR A 180 14.41 -13.20 -4.69
CA TYR A 180 15.55 -12.59 -3.99
C TYR A 180 15.58 -12.93 -2.50
N LEU A 181 14.44 -12.85 -1.81
CA LEU A 181 14.36 -13.18 -0.39
C LEU A 181 14.60 -14.69 -0.16
N ASN A 182 14.02 -15.56 -0.99
CA ASN A 182 14.24 -17.01 -0.91
C ASN A 182 15.72 -17.37 -1.13
N ALA A 183 16.38 -16.73 -2.10
CA ALA A 183 17.81 -16.96 -2.36
C ALA A 183 18.68 -16.49 -1.18
N ALA A 184 18.38 -15.31 -0.61
CA ALA A 184 19.11 -14.80 0.55
C ALA A 184 18.93 -15.68 1.79
N GLU A 185 17.71 -16.14 2.06
CA GLU A 185 17.42 -17.07 3.16
C GLU A 185 18.12 -18.42 2.95
N ALA A 186 18.08 -18.97 1.74
CA ALA A 186 18.79 -20.22 1.42
C ALA A 186 20.30 -20.10 1.67
N GLU A 187 20.93 -19.01 1.25
CA GLU A 187 22.35 -18.75 1.49
C GLU A 187 22.70 -18.67 2.98
N MET A 188 21.81 -18.07 3.80
CA MET A 188 21.97 -18.00 5.26
C MET A 188 21.81 -19.35 5.97
N HIS A 189 21.15 -20.33 5.36
CA HIS A 189 20.94 -21.66 5.93
C HIS A 189 21.94 -22.71 5.45
N ILE A 190 22.64 -22.44 4.34
CA ILE A 190 23.66 -23.33 3.80
C ILE A 190 25.04 -23.05 4.44
N ASN A 191 25.32 -21.80 4.83
CA ASN A 191 26.56 -21.39 5.50
C ASN A 191 26.38 -21.18 7.00
#